data_AF-A0A317SNZ5-F1
#
_entry.id   AF-A0A317SNZ5-F1
#
_cell.length_a   1.000
_cell.length_b   1.000
_cell.length_c   1.000
_cell.angle_alpha   90.00
_cell.angle_beta   90.00
_cell.angle_gamma   90.00
#
_symmetry.space_group_name_H-M   'P 1'
#
loop_
_entity.id
_entity.type
_entity.pdbx_description
1 polymer ?
#
loop_
_entity_poly.entity_id
_entity_poly.type
_entity_poly.pdbx_seq_one_letter_code
_entity_poly.pdbx_strand_id
1 'polypeptide(L)'
;MPSSSQTNPRYRSAAEEPFLPRHRKDDDDHHDDDKPRSVGSGLTRGKVFLIAIALSSMVWLLLMFQPPASPKPSEIDPGSVTSVELTTLDYGEGNRKWTWKLPDNLGGLLRPHVYGEMCRSARRMGSAAAGQAGHGGHAHHGYYWVDEHFLNPRVEDEAALRGICKRSLTYMLDSSDPGLGRMLLGLWSAYGLAMSENRTFFVDDSNWSWGTYATYFLPRKPSCRPPPPNLVVPCMNQAPHLLVAHSTTSETFGHAFTDFFEDARKMGVQRQHKIFALARSGYEALLRLRLSPADEEAVEVRKKQLEGEAGSKKVLAVQIRRGDGKDKAFEWRKTGHVPVSHYADLASSASATAGDNTTILLSSDDPEMYTLTEFAGYTPAQPLPPPPDTRRLLPG
;
A
#
# COMPACT_ATOMS: atom_id res chain seq x y z
N MET A 1 -16.29 6.95 51.86
CA MET A 1 -15.35 5.99 51.23
C MET A 1 -15.52 6.07 49.72
N PRO A 2 -14.56 6.59 48.95
CA PRO A 2 -14.60 6.49 47.49
C PRO A 2 -13.64 5.40 47.01
N SER A 3 -14.16 4.55 46.11
CA SER A 3 -13.50 3.39 45.53
C SER A 3 -12.75 3.77 44.25
N SER A 4 -11.45 3.45 44.26
CA SER A 4 -10.57 3.04 43.15
C SER A 4 -10.71 3.69 41.78
N SER A 5 -9.80 4.63 41.51
CA SER A 5 -9.37 5.07 40.18
C SER A 5 -8.77 3.93 39.36
N GLN A 6 -9.31 3.64 38.18
CA GLN A 6 -8.60 2.86 37.17
C GLN A 6 -7.56 3.74 36.47
N THR A 7 -6.31 3.34 36.61
CA THR A 7 -5.13 3.94 35.99
C THR A 7 -5.10 3.62 34.49
N ASN A 8 -5.14 4.66 33.66
CA ASN A 8 -4.80 4.57 32.24
C ASN A 8 -3.38 3.99 32.06
N PRO A 9 -3.14 3.04 31.15
CA PRO A 9 -1.80 2.63 30.81
C PRO A 9 -1.08 3.79 30.12
N ARG A 10 0.03 4.25 30.74
CA ARG A 10 1.01 5.16 30.14
C ARG A 10 1.47 4.59 28.80
N TYR A 11 0.97 5.15 27.71
CA TYR A 11 1.54 4.93 26.39
C TYR A 11 2.89 5.66 26.36
N ARG A 12 3.99 4.92 26.21
CA ARG A 12 5.32 5.51 26.00
C ARG A 12 5.29 6.33 24.72
N SER A 13 5.67 7.61 24.83
CA SER A 13 5.85 8.47 23.66
C SER A 13 6.92 7.86 22.76
N ALA A 14 6.56 7.57 21.50
CA ALA A 14 7.47 7.24 20.42
C ALA A 14 8.25 8.49 20.00
N ALA A 15 9.12 8.96 20.89
CA ALA A 15 10.04 10.06 20.67
C ALA A 15 11.37 9.65 21.31
N GLU A 16 12.20 8.92 20.56
CA GLU A 16 13.67 8.88 20.63
C GLU A 16 14.19 7.84 19.61
N GLU A 17 14.54 8.33 18.41
CA GLU A 17 15.61 7.93 17.47
C GLU A 17 15.86 6.44 17.07
N PRO A 18 16.78 6.17 16.13
CA PRO A 18 16.64 6.36 14.69
C PRO A 18 16.57 5.00 13.95
N PHE A 19 15.80 4.97 12.87
CA PHE A 19 15.73 3.82 11.97
C PHE A 19 17.00 3.71 11.12
N LEU A 20 17.96 2.90 11.57
CA LEU A 20 19.03 2.32 10.74
C LEU A 20 19.19 0.83 11.10
N PRO A 21 19.22 -0.11 10.13
CA PRO A 21 19.49 -1.50 10.42
C PRO A 21 20.97 -1.71 10.75
N ARG A 22 21.27 -2.26 11.93
CA ARG A 22 22.58 -2.85 12.23
C ARG A 22 22.70 -4.21 11.53
N HIS A 23 23.62 -4.27 10.57
CA HIS A 23 24.17 -5.51 10.04
C HIS A 23 24.82 -6.28 11.18
N ARG A 24 24.38 -7.52 11.46
CA ARG A 24 25.09 -8.42 12.36
C ARG A 24 25.65 -9.58 11.53
N LYS A 25 26.96 -9.73 11.68
CA LYS A 25 27.86 -10.65 11.00
C LYS A 25 27.70 -12.05 11.60
N ASP A 26 27.82 -13.03 10.72
CA ASP A 26 27.86 -14.46 11.02
C ASP A 26 28.98 -14.80 11.99
N ASP A 27 28.73 -15.77 12.86
CA ASP A 27 29.75 -16.61 13.49
C ASP A 27 29.25 -18.06 13.45
N ASP A 28 30.04 -18.89 12.77
CA ASP A 28 30.02 -20.35 12.75
C ASP A 28 30.23 -20.91 14.16
N ASP A 29 29.64 -22.07 14.50
CA ASP A 29 30.42 -23.22 14.99
C ASP A 29 29.60 -24.47 15.34
N HIS A 30 30.20 -25.62 14.95
CA HIS A 30 30.25 -26.93 15.60
C HIS A 30 28.97 -27.77 15.78
N HIS A 31 28.86 -28.90 15.05
CA HIS A 31 29.28 -30.27 15.44
C HIS A 31 28.22 -30.97 16.31
N ASP A 32 27.51 -31.95 15.74
CA ASP A 32 27.61 -33.33 16.25
C ASP A 32 26.90 -34.33 15.32
N ASP A 33 27.62 -35.43 15.09
CA ASP A 33 27.23 -36.64 14.40
C ASP A 33 26.10 -37.35 15.15
N ASP A 34 25.06 -37.81 14.43
CA ASP A 34 24.28 -38.94 14.89
C ASP A 34 23.89 -39.88 13.74
N LYS A 35 24.50 -41.06 13.80
CA LYS A 35 24.44 -42.13 12.82
C LYS A 35 23.35 -43.12 13.26
N PRO A 36 22.26 -43.34 12.50
CA PRO A 36 21.31 -44.37 12.87
C PRO A 36 21.89 -45.77 12.59
N ARG A 37 21.96 -46.58 13.65
CA ARG A 37 22.25 -48.02 13.59
C ARG A 37 21.17 -48.72 12.76
N SER A 38 21.56 -49.34 11.66
CA SER A 38 20.70 -50.24 10.90
C SER A 38 20.57 -51.57 11.64
N VAL A 39 19.34 -51.98 11.94
CA VAL A 39 19.00 -53.31 12.47
C VAL A 39 18.40 -54.08 11.30
N GLY A 40 19.20 -54.95 10.69
CA GLY A 40 18.77 -55.84 9.62
C GLY A 40 18.00 -57.03 10.18
N SER A 41 16.67 -57.01 10.09
CA SER A 41 15.85 -58.22 10.19
C SER A 41 15.56 -58.73 8.78
N GLY A 42 16.14 -59.87 8.42
CA GLY A 42 15.94 -60.52 7.12
C GLY A 42 14.49 -60.90 6.89
N LEU A 43 13.79 -60.12 6.04
CA LEU A 43 12.52 -60.51 5.47
C LEU A 43 12.78 -61.53 4.36
N THR A 44 12.36 -62.77 4.57
CA THR A 44 12.40 -63.80 3.53
C THR A 44 11.52 -63.40 2.34
N ARG A 45 12.00 -63.69 1.12
CA ARG A 45 11.44 -63.29 -0.19
C ARG A 45 9.92 -63.45 -0.33
N GLY A 46 9.31 -64.43 0.36
CA GLY A 46 7.86 -64.66 0.36
C GLY A 46 7.04 -63.63 1.14
N LYS A 47 7.60 -63.03 2.20
CA LYS A 47 6.89 -62.02 3.01
C LYS A 47 6.87 -60.63 2.36
N VAL A 48 7.90 -60.29 1.58
CA VAL A 48 7.94 -59.05 0.79
C VAL A 48 6.87 -59.06 -0.29
N PHE A 49 6.62 -60.21 -0.91
CA PHE A 49 5.62 -60.33 -1.97
C PHE A 49 4.18 -60.14 -1.47
N LEU A 50 3.85 -60.69 -0.30
CA LEU A 50 2.52 -60.52 0.31
C LEU A 50 2.28 -59.09 0.81
N ILE A 51 3.30 -58.44 1.37
CA ILE A 51 3.20 -57.03 1.78
C ILE A 51 3.04 -56.14 0.54
N ALA A 52 3.77 -56.41 -0.55
CA ALA A 52 3.64 -55.65 -1.79
C ALA A 52 2.23 -55.80 -2.40
N ILE A 53 1.64 -57.00 -2.39
CA ILE A 53 0.27 -57.23 -2.87
C ILE A 53 -0.75 -56.51 -1.96
N ALA A 54 -0.58 -56.58 -0.63
CA ALA A 54 -1.48 -55.93 0.31
C ALA A 54 -1.40 -54.38 0.23
N LEU A 55 -0.21 -53.83 0.05
CA LEU A 55 -0.03 -52.39 -0.16
C LEU A 55 -0.58 -51.97 -1.52
N SER A 56 -0.36 -52.76 -2.58
CA SER A 56 -0.92 -52.50 -3.90
C SER A 56 -2.44 -52.56 -3.91
N SER A 57 -3.04 -53.50 -3.18
CA SER A 57 -4.51 -53.59 -3.06
C SER A 57 -5.08 -52.48 -2.18
N MET A 58 -4.39 -52.04 -1.12
CA MET A 58 -4.75 -50.85 -0.35
C MET A 58 -4.68 -49.57 -1.20
N VAL A 59 -3.61 -49.39 -1.98
CA VAL A 59 -3.48 -48.23 -2.88
C VAL A 59 -4.55 -48.28 -3.96
N TRP A 60 -4.84 -49.45 -4.53
CA TRP A 60 -5.92 -49.61 -5.50
C TRP A 60 -7.29 -49.34 -4.87
N LEU A 61 -7.56 -49.80 -3.65
CA LEU A 61 -8.77 -49.46 -2.89
C LEU A 61 -8.87 -47.96 -2.60
N LEU A 62 -7.76 -47.31 -2.22
CA LEU A 62 -7.71 -45.86 -1.99
C LEU A 62 -7.92 -45.05 -3.29
N LEU A 63 -7.51 -45.59 -4.44
CA LEU A 63 -7.75 -44.96 -5.75
C LEU A 63 -9.18 -45.20 -6.25
N MET A 64 -9.75 -46.39 -6.04
CA MET A 64 -11.12 -46.73 -6.45
C MET A 64 -12.19 -46.12 -5.55
N PHE A 65 -11.86 -45.84 -4.28
CA PHE A 65 -12.73 -45.19 -3.30
C PHE A 65 -12.24 -43.78 -2.95
N GLN A 66 -11.69 -43.03 -3.91
CA GLN A 66 -11.63 -41.58 -3.72
C GLN A 66 -13.07 -41.06 -3.67
N PRO A 67 -13.52 -40.47 -2.54
CA PRO A 67 -14.81 -39.81 -2.52
C PRO A 67 -14.82 -38.79 -3.66
N PRO A 68 -15.92 -38.66 -4.44
CA PRO A 68 -15.98 -37.69 -5.52
C PRO A 68 -15.58 -36.35 -4.94
N ALA A 69 -14.54 -35.74 -5.52
CA ALA A 69 -14.06 -34.45 -5.08
C ALA A 69 -15.27 -33.53 -5.00
N SER A 70 -15.61 -33.09 -3.79
CA SER A 70 -16.73 -32.19 -3.58
C SER A 70 -16.54 -31.02 -4.56
N PRO A 71 -17.55 -30.66 -5.36
CA PRO A 71 -17.39 -29.62 -6.36
C PRO A 71 -16.83 -28.39 -5.66
N LYS A 72 -15.64 -27.94 -6.09
CA LYS A 72 -15.06 -26.70 -5.57
C LYS A 72 -16.15 -25.63 -5.72
N PRO A 73 -16.52 -24.92 -4.64
CA PRO A 73 -17.49 -23.84 -4.76
C PRO A 73 -17.03 -22.91 -5.88
N SER A 74 -17.93 -22.58 -6.81
CA SER A 74 -17.61 -21.69 -7.93
C SER A 74 -17.07 -20.37 -7.39
N GLU A 75 -15.85 -20.01 -7.76
CA GLU A 75 -15.20 -18.77 -7.34
C GLU A 75 -16.05 -17.55 -7.75
N ILE A 76 -16.31 -16.64 -6.80
CA ILE A 76 -17.09 -15.43 -7.05
C ILE A 76 -16.16 -14.39 -7.65
N ASP A 77 -16.50 -13.91 -8.84
CA ASP A 77 -15.84 -12.76 -9.47
C ASP A 77 -16.04 -11.52 -8.57
N PRO A 78 -14.95 -10.93 -8.03
CA PRO A 78 -15.05 -9.71 -7.23
C PRO A 78 -15.68 -8.53 -7.98
N GLY A 79 -15.61 -8.53 -9.33
CA GLY A 79 -16.25 -7.54 -10.18
C GLY A 79 -17.78 -7.62 -10.21
N SER A 80 -18.36 -8.77 -9.87
CA SER A 80 -19.81 -8.98 -9.80
C SER A 80 -20.43 -8.46 -8.50
N VAL A 81 -19.62 -8.26 -7.45
CA VAL A 81 -20.06 -7.74 -6.15
C VAL A 81 -20.11 -6.22 -6.21
N THR A 82 -21.31 -5.66 -6.16
CA THR A 82 -21.55 -4.20 -6.22
C THR A 82 -21.76 -3.58 -4.84
N SER A 83 -22.10 -4.38 -3.84
CA SER A 83 -22.28 -3.95 -2.46
C SER A 83 -22.03 -5.11 -1.50
N VAL A 84 -21.64 -4.78 -0.27
CA VAL A 84 -21.48 -5.75 0.82
C VAL A 84 -22.41 -5.33 1.94
N GLU A 85 -23.30 -6.25 2.34
CA GLU A 85 -24.20 -6.00 3.45
C GLU A 85 -23.47 -6.15 4.79
N LEU A 86 -23.78 -5.22 5.69
CA LEU A 86 -23.33 -5.27 7.06
C LEU A 86 -24.26 -6.19 7.85
N THR A 87 -23.67 -7.07 8.65
CA THR A 87 -24.44 -8.01 9.49
C THR A 87 -24.46 -7.52 10.93
N THR A 88 -25.66 -7.31 11.47
CA THR A 88 -25.86 -7.04 12.90
C THR A 88 -26.10 -8.34 13.66
N LEU A 89 -25.44 -8.49 14.80
CA LEU A 89 -25.55 -9.62 15.71
C LEU A 89 -26.11 -9.12 17.03
N ASP A 90 -27.25 -9.66 17.45
CA ASP A 90 -27.87 -9.34 18.73
C ASP A 90 -27.43 -10.35 19.78
N TYR A 91 -26.69 -9.89 20.79
CA TYR A 91 -26.26 -10.70 21.94
C TYR A 91 -27.19 -10.56 23.15
N GLY A 92 -28.34 -9.90 23.01
CA GLY A 92 -29.26 -9.59 24.11
C GLY A 92 -28.83 -8.34 24.91
N GLU A 93 -29.72 -7.84 25.78
CA GLU A 93 -29.45 -6.73 26.72
C GLU A 93 -28.92 -5.43 26.07
N GLY A 94 -29.28 -5.15 24.82
CA GLY A 94 -28.80 -3.97 24.08
C GLY A 94 -27.36 -4.09 23.57
N ASN A 95 -26.70 -5.24 23.75
CA ASN A 95 -25.37 -5.55 23.24
C ASN A 95 -25.44 -5.96 21.76
N ARG A 96 -25.71 -4.97 20.90
CA ARG A 96 -25.72 -5.15 19.45
C ARG A 96 -24.31 -4.99 18.91
N LYS A 97 -23.82 -6.00 18.22
CA LYS A 97 -22.52 -5.96 17.52
C LYS A 97 -22.73 -6.00 16.02
N TRP A 98 -21.71 -5.65 15.25
CA TRP A 98 -21.77 -5.66 13.81
C TRP A 98 -20.46 -6.16 13.17
N THR A 99 -20.56 -6.79 12.01
CA THR A 99 -19.43 -7.31 11.24
C THR A 99 -19.69 -7.17 9.74
N TRP A 100 -18.65 -7.30 8.94
CA TRP A 100 -18.76 -7.55 7.51
C TRP A 100 -18.94 -9.04 7.24
N LYS A 101 -19.83 -9.38 6.32
CA LYS A 101 -19.98 -10.73 5.77
C LYS A 101 -19.57 -10.73 4.31
N LEU A 102 -18.30 -11.01 4.05
CA LEU A 102 -17.79 -11.19 2.70
C LEU A 102 -17.95 -12.65 2.27
N PRO A 103 -18.21 -12.95 0.99
CA PRO A 103 -18.28 -14.33 0.51
C PRO A 103 -16.95 -15.08 0.69
N ASP A 104 -17.00 -16.32 1.17
CA ASP A 104 -15.78 -17.10 1.50
C ASP A 104 -14.97 -17.53 0.27
N ASN A 105 -15.63 -17.60 -0.89
CA ASN A 105 -15.07 -17.98 -2.19
C ASN A 105 -14.82 -16.78 -3.12
N LEU A 106 -14.56 -15.60 -2.56
CA LEU A 106 -14.12 -14.44 -3.34
C LEU A 106 -12.78 -14.73 -4.04
N GLY A 107 -12.76 -14.57 -5.36
CA GLY A 107 -11.55 -14.80 -6.16
C GLY A 107 -10.47 -13.72 -6.05
N GLY A 108 -10.74 -12.65 -5.30
CA GLY A 108 -9.84 -11.52 -5.15
C GLY A 108 -10.46 -10.41 -4.32
N LEU A 109 -9.74 -9.30 -4.19
CA LEU A 109 -10.26 -8.12 -3.49
C LEU A 109 -11.39 -7.46 -4.30
N LEU A 110 -12.33 -6.84 -3.58
CA LEU A 110 -13.46 -6.14 -4.21
C LEU A 110 -13.00 -4.89 -4.94
N ARG A 111 -13.87 -4.34 -5.81
CA ARG A 111 -13.56 -3.06 -6.47
C ARG A 111 -13.44 -1.92 -5.45
N PRO A 112 -12.57 -0.92 -5.67
CA PRO A 112 -12.36 0.20 -4.75
C PRO A 112 -13.66 0.87 -4.29
N HIS A 113 -14.60 1.14 -5.21
CA HIS A 113 -15.85 1.81 -4.87
C HIS A 113 -16.69 1.05 -3.83
N VAL A 114 -16.66 -0.29 -3.83
CA VAL A 114 -17.38 -1.14 -2.87
C VAL A 114 -16.79 -0.94 -1.48
N TYR A 115 -15.46 -0.90 -1.35
CA TYR A 115 -14.80 -0.59 -0.08
C TYR A 115 -15.10 0.83 0.41
N GLY A 116 -15.23 1.79 -0.50
CA GLY A 116 -15.67 3.15 -0.17
C GLY A 116 -17.09 3.18 0.43
N GLU A 117 -18.03 2.41 -0.13
CA GLU A 117 -19.37 2.26 0.44
C GLU A 117 -19.35 1.54 1.79
N MET A 118 -18.51 0.51 1.95
CA MET A 118 -18.33 -0.17 3.24
C MET A 118 -17.94 0.84 4.33
N CYS A 119 -16.99 1.74 4.07
CA CYS A 119 -16.59 2.74 5.06
C CYS A 119 -17.70 3.74 5.41
N ARG A 120 -18.45 4.21 4.41
CA ARG A 120 -19.62 5.07 4.64
C ARG A 120 -20.66 4.38 5.52
N SER A 121 -20.90 3.10 5.28
CA SER A 121 -21.84 2.29 6.06
C SER A 121 -21.33 1.99 7.47
N ALA A 122 -20.04 1.70 7.65
CA ALA A 122 -19.41 1.52 8.97
C ALA A 122 -19.61 2.74 9.88
N ARG A 123 -19.38 3.97 9.38
CA ARG A 123 -19.56 5.20 10.17
C ARG A 123 -21.00 5.38 10.68
N ARG A 124 -21.98 5.09 9.82
CA ARG A 124 -23.40 5.12 10.21
C ARG A 124 -23.71 4.06 11.26
N MET A 125 -23.15 2.86 11.11
CA MET A 125 -23.41 1.75 12.03
C MET A 125 -22.77 1.94 13.39
N GLY A 126 -21.49 2.34 13.47
CA GLY A 126 -20.83 2.60 14.75
C GLY A 126 -21.60 3.62 15.60
N SER A 127 -22.12 4.67 14.94
CA SER A 127 -22.97 5.68 15.60
C SER A 127 -24.32 5.12 16.07
N ALA A 128 -24.94 4.23 15.28
CA ALA A 128 -26.22 3.60 15.62
C ALA A 128 -26.10 2.53 16.72
N ALA A 129 -25.02 1.73 16.69
CA ALA A 129 -24.72 0.71 17.68
C ALA A 129 -24.39 1.33 19.05
N ALA A 130 -23.66 2.45 19.06
CA ALA A 130 -23.36 3.23 20.26
C ALA A 130 -24.57 3.98 20.85
N GLY A 131 -25.78 3.84 20.29
CA GLY A 131 -26.99 4.52 20.77
C GLY A 131 -26.99 6.03 20.53
N GLN A 132 -26.10 6.55 19.68
CA GLN A 132 -25.96 7.98 19.38
C GLN A 132 -26.80 8.42 18.17
N ALA A 133 -27.70 7.57 17.68
CA ALA A 133 -28.64 7.86 16.60
C ALA A 133 -29.71 8.89 17.03
N GLY A 134 -29.31 10.15 17.23
CA GLY A 134 -30.23 11.21 17.66
C GLY A 134 -29.57 12.55 17.98
N HIS A 135 -28.27 12.58 18.25
CA HIS A 135 -27.52 13.83 18.44
C HIS A 135 -26.61 14.05 17.24
N GLY A 136 -26.88 15.07 16.42
CA GLY A 136 -26.08 15.48 15.26
C GLY A 136 -24.67 16.00 15.59
N GLY A 137 -24.06 15.54 16.68
CA GLY A 137 -22.69 15.82 17.02
C GLY A 137 -21.75 14.90 16.26
N HIS A 138 -20.79 15.48 15.55
CA HIS A 138 -19.66 14.73 15.03
C HIS A 138 -18.85 14.22 16.23
N ALA A 139 -19.00 12.94 16.58
CA ALA A 139 -18.11 12.31 17.54
C ALA A 139 -16.69 12.31 16.95
N HIS A 140 -15.83 13.20 17.45
CA HIS A 140 -14.44 13.28 17.06
C HIS A 140 -13.68 12.12 17.71
N HIS A 141 -13.71 10.98 17.04
CA HIS A 141 -12.91 9.83 17.44
C HIS A 141 -11.45 10.04 17.05
N GLY A 142 -10.53 9.72 17.97
CA GLY A 142 -9.09 9.73 17.67
C GLY A 142 -8.74 8.67 16.63
N TYR A 143 -7.56 8.79 16.01
CA TYR A 143 -7.13 7.90 14.92
C TYR A 143 -7.22 6.40 15.28
N TYR A 144 -6.77 6.01 16.47
CA TYR A 144 -6.81 4.63 16.96
C TYR A 144 -8.06 4.29 17.78
N TRP A 145 -9.14 5.02 17.60
CA TRP A 145 -10.39 4.69 18.28
C TRP A 145 -10.85 3.27 17.90
N VAL A 146 -11.31 2.55 18.92
CA VAL A 146 -11.79 1.18 18.79
C VAL A 146 -13.31 1.18 18.91
N ASP A 147 -14.00 0.67 17.89
CA ASP A 147 -15.43 0.39 17.99
C ASP A 147 -15.65 -0.91 18.78
N GLU A 148 -16.15 -0.79 20.00
CA GLU A 148 -16.44 -1.94 20.87
C GLU A 148 -17.54 -2.87 20.31
N HIS A 149 -18.37 -2.35 19.40
CA HIS A 149 -19.45 -3.09 18.74
C HIS A 149 -19.00 -3.76 17.45
N PHE A 150 -17.83 -3.42 16.90
CA PHE A 150 -17.32 -4.06 15.69
C PHE A 150 -16.64 -5.41 15.99
N LEU A 151 -17.04 -6.43 15.25
CA LEU A 151 -16.43 -7.75 15.23
C LEU A 151 -15.67 -7.94 13.92
N ASN A 152 -14.43 -8.44 14.03
CA ASN A 152 -13.63 -8.77 12.85
C ASN A 152 -14.24 -9.98 12.11
N PRO A 153 -14.19 -10.01 10.77
CA PRO A 153 -14.50 -11.22 10.01
C PRO A 153 -13.64 -12.39 10.48
N ARG A 154 -14.22 -13.59 10.48
CA ARG A 154 -13.56 -14.83 10.92
C ARG A 154 -13.65 -15.88 9.84
N VAL A 155 -12.66 -16.78 9.82
CA VAL A 155 -12.74 -18.03 9.05
C VAL A 155 -13.19 -19.13 10.01
N GLU A 156 -14.09 -20.00 9.57
CA GLU A 156 -14.55 -21.13 10.39
C GLU A 156 -13.44 -22.17 10.61
N ASP A 157 -12.59 -22.37 9.61
CA ASP A 157 -11.45 -23.28 9.67
C ASP A 157 -10.13 -22.56 10.02
N GLU A 158 -9.72 -22.64 11.28
CA GLU A 158 -8.43 -22.13 11.78
C GLU A 158 -7.22 -22.78 11.07
N ALA A 159 -7.35 -24.01 10.54
CA ALA A 159 -6.28 -24.63 9.77
C ALA A 159 -6.01 -23.86 8.47
N ALA A 160 -7.04 -23.23 7.89
CA ALA A 160 -6.91 -22.38 6.71
C ALA A 160 -6.04 -21.15 6.97
N LEU A 161 -5.97 -20.67 8.23
CA LEU A 161 -5.16 -19.51 8.65
C LEU A 161 -3.67 -19.83 8.82
N ARG A 162 -3.24 -21.09 8.72
CA ARG A 162 -1.84 -21.49 8.95
C ARG A 162 -0.89 -20.80 7.96
N GLY A 163 0.02 -19.99 8.46
CA GLY A 163 1.01 -19.27 7.64
C GLY A 163 0.50 -18.00 6.96
N ILE A 164 -0.76 -17.62 7.19
CA ILE A 164 -1.26 -16.27 6.88
C ILE A 164 -0.72 -15.29 7.93
N CYS A 165 -0.47 -14.05 7.50
CA CYS A 165 -0.01 -13.01 8.41
C CYS A 165 -1.01 -12.81 9.56
N LYS A 166 -0.52 -12.48 10.77
CA LYS A 166 -1.43 -12.15 11.89
C LYS A 166 -2.07 -10.78 11.74
N ARG A 167 -1.32 -9.84 11.18
CA ARG A 167 -1.77 -8.49 10.87
C ARG A 167 -1.17 -8.06 9.54
N SER A 168 -1.96 -7.42 8.71
CA SER A 168 -1.48 -6.86 7.45
C SER A 168 -2.16 -5.55 7.10
N LEU A 169 -1.52 -4.82 6.19
CA LEU A 169 -2.09 -3.70 5.48
C LEU A 169 -1.87 -3.96 3.99
N THR A 170 -2.94 -3.96 3.21
CA THR A 170 -2.88 -4.06 1.76
C THR A 170 -3.19 -2.70 1.15
N TYR A 171 -2.31 -2.21 0.29
CA TYR A 171 -2.55 -1.02 -0.50
C TYR A 171 -2.96 -1.42 -1.92
N MET A 172 -4.11 -0.92 -2.38
CA MET A 172 -4.63 -1.19 -3.71
C MET A 172 -4.18 -0.09 -4.69
N LEU A 173 -3.42 -0.49 -5.70
CA LEU A 173 -3.17 0.32 -6.88
C LEU A 173 -4.41 0.22 -7.77
N ASP A 174 -5.22 1.26 -7.77
CA ASP A 174 -6.43 1.34 -8.56
C ASP A 174 -6.44 2.59 -9.43
N SER A 175 -6.96 2.46 -10.65
CA SER A 175 -7.03 3.57 -11.60
C SER A 175 -8.34 4.37 -11.53
N SER A 176 -9.05 4.35 -10.40
CA SER A 176 -10.22 5.23 -10.22
C SER A 176 -9.81 6.70 -10.06
N ASP A 177 -8.58 6.96 -9.59
CA ASP A 177 -7.88 8.25 -9.70
C ASP A 177 -6.65 8.07 -10.59
N PRO A 178 -6.55 8.73 -11.76
CA PRO A 178 -5.45 8.53 -12.70
C PRO A 178 -4.11 9.13 -12.22
N GLY A 179 -4.08 9.84 -11.09
CA GLY A 179 -2.87 10.52 -10.61
C GLY A 179 -1.80 9.58 -10.04
N LEU A 180 -0.80 9.20 -10.85
CA LEU A 180 0.35 8.38 -10.40
C LEU A 180 1.01 8.92 -9.13
N GLY A 181 1.31 10.23 -9.08
CA GLY A 181 1.99 10.83 -7.93
C GLY A 181 1.20 10.70 -6.63
N ARG A 182 -0.13 10.84 -6.68
CA ARG A 182 -0.99 10.64 -5.51
C ARG A 182 -1.02 9.18 -5.09
N MET A 183 -1.12 8.28 -6.06
CA MET A 183 -1.14 6.85 -5.82
C MET A 183 0.16 6.36 -5.19
N LEU A 184 1.32 6.78 -5.70
CA LEU A 184 2.63 6.43 -5.14
C LEU A 184 2.83 7.05 -3.76
N LEU A 185 2.41 8.30 -3.54
CA LEU A 185 2.48 8.91 -2.22
C LEU A 185 1.59 8.17 -1.20
N GLY A 186 0.40 7.75 -1.60
CA GLY A 186 -0.50 6.93 -0.79
C GLY A 186 0.12 5.56 -0.48
N LEU A 187 0.71 4.90 -1.48
CA LEU A 187 1.42 3.62 -1.33
C LEU A 187 2.55 3.74 -0.31
N TRP A 188 3.39 4.75 -0.44
CA TRP A 188 4.52 4.96 0.46
C TRP A 188 4.07 5.31 1.88
N SER A 189 3.04 6.14 2.01
CA SER A 189 2.47 6.50 3.32
C SER A 189 1.84 5.28 4.00
N ALA A 190 1.12 4.44 3.25
CA ALA A 190 0.52 3.21 3.74
C ALA A 190 1.56 2.18 4.15
N TYR A 191 2.68 2.08 3.44
CA TYR A 191 3.81 1.26 3.86
C TYR A 191 4.39 1.74 5.19
N GLY A 192 4.69 3.03 5.31
CA GLY A 192 5.22 3.60 6.55
C GLY A 192 4.27 3.36 7.73
N LEU A 193 2.97 3.55 7.51
CA LEU A 193 1.92 3.27 8.48
C LEU A 193 1.92 1.78 8.88
N ALA A 194 1.94 0.87 7.90
CA ALA A 194 1.97 -0.56 8.16
C ALA A 194 3.15 -0.96 9.05
N MET A 195 4.35 -0.43 8.78
CA MET A 195 5.53 -0.71 9.59
C MET A 195 5.38 -0.15 11.01
N SER A 196 4.83 1.06 11.16
CA SER A 196 4.58 1.67 12.48
C SER A 196 3.56 0.89 13.33
N GLU A 197 2.64 0.17 12.68
CA GLU A 197 1.60 -0.63 13.32
C GLU A 197 1.94 -2.13 13.41
N ASN A 198 3.17 -2.50 13.09
CA ASN A 198 3.64 -3.89 13.05
C ASN A 198 2.74 -4.80 12.18
N ARG A 199 2.38 -4.31 10.99
CA ARG A 199 1.60 -5.00 9.97
C ARG A 199 2.50 -5.43 8.81
N THR A 200 2.30 -6.63 8.29
CA THR A 200 2.89 -7.02 7.00
C THR A 200 2.24 -6.22 5.88
N PHE A 201 3.04 -5.65 4.98
CA PHE A 201 2.55 -4.84 3.88
C PHE A 201 2.40 -5.65 2.60
N PHE A 202 1.29 -5.43 1.88
CA PHE A 202 1.01 -6.02 0.58
C PHE A 202 0.58 -4.93 -0.41
N VAL A 203 0.84 -5.18 -1.69
CA VAL A 203 0.35 -4.37 -2.81
C VAL A 203 -0.61 -5.24 -3.59
N ASP A 204 -1.81 -4.72 -3.86
CA ASP A 204 -2.74 -5.28 -4.83
C ASP A 204 -2.70 -4.39 -6.08
N ASP A 205 -2.35 -4.96 -7.22
CA ASP A 205 -2.24 -4.28 -8.51
C ASP A 205 -3.23 -4.81 -9.55
N SER A 206 -4.19 -5.63 -9.09
CA SER A 206 -5.17 -6.35 -9.93
C SER A 206 -6.06 -5.41 -10.76
N ASN A 207 -6.23 -4.15 -10.33
CA ASN A 207 -7.06 -3.13 -11.00
C ASN A 207 -6.25 -1.90 -11.45
N TRP A 208 -4.94 -2.04 -11.61
CA TRP A 208 -4.07 -0.94 -12.01
C TRP A 208 -3.94 -0.85 -13.53
N SER A 209 -4.43 0.23 -14.12
CA SER A 209 -4.42 0.43 -15.59
C SER A 209 -3.02 0.64 -16.17
N TRP A 210 -2.00 0.80 -15.34
CA TRP A 210 -0.62 0.99 -15.77
C TRP A 210 0.11 -0.37 -15.86
N GLY A 211 -0.56 -1.49 -15.56
CA GLY A 211 0.02 -2.83 -15.56
C GLY A 211 0.23 -3.34 -14.14
N THR A 212 1.30 -4.09 -13.90
CA THR A 212 1.60 -4.67 -12.58
C THR A 212 2.64 -3.83 -11.84
N TYR A 213 2.61 -3.83 -10.51
CA TYR A 213 3.65 -3.22 -9.68
C TYR A 213 5.03 -3.74 -10.06
N ALA A 214 5.12 -5.05 -10.32
CA ALA A 214 6.35 -5.72 -10.72
C ALA A 214 6.84 -5.33 -12.13
N THR A 215 6.04 -4.61 -12.92
CA THR A 215 6.49 -4.03 -14.20
C THR A 215 7.49 -2.91 -13.97
N TYR A 216 7.30 -2.10 -12.92
CA TYR A 216 8.08 -0.87 -12.69
C TYR A 216 8.98 -0.93 -11.47
N PHE A 217 8.64 -1.76 -10.48
CA PHE A 217 9.29 -1.78 -9.18
C PHE A 217 9.62 -3.20 -8.75
N LEU A 218 10.68 -3.36 -7.97
CA LEU A 218 11.05 -4.64 -7.37
C LEU A 218 10.10 -4.96 -6.20
N PRO A 219 9.29 -6.03 -6.28
CA PRO A 219 8.39 -6.40 -5.20
C PRO A 219 9.19 -6.91 -4.00
N ARG A 220 8.72 -6.58 -2.80
CA ARG A 220 9.30 -7.14 -1.57
C ARG A 220 8.56 -8.40 -1.17
N LYS A 221 9.31 -9.48 -0.91
CA LYS A 221 8.74 -10.75 -0.48
C LYS A 221 8.37 -10.69 1.02
N PRO A 222 7.10 -10.84 1.40
CA PRO A 222 6.70 -10.92 2.80
C PRO A 222 7.06 -12.29 3.40
N SER A 223 7.20 -12.36 4.72
CA SER A 223 7.53 -13.59 5.47
C SER A 223 6.33 -14.51 5.68
N CYS A 224 5.12 -14.03 5.42
CA CYS A 224 3.86 -14.75 5.60
C CYS A 224 2.96 -14.57 4.36
N ARG A 225 1.97 -15.46 4.22
CA ARG A 225 1.00 -15.42 3.12
C ARG A 225 0.00 -14.28 3.33
N PRO A 226 -0.48 -13.65 2.24
CA PRO A 226 -1.56 -12.67 2.33
C PRO A 226 -2.82 -13.31 2.91
N PRO A 227 -3.65 -12.53 3.63
CA PRO A 227 -4.95 -13.02 4.09
C PRO A 227 -5.90 -13.30 2.92
N PRO A 228 -6.83 -14.25 3.08
CA PRO A 228 -7.95 -14.43 2.17
C PRO A 228 -8.75 -13.13 1.97
N PRO A 229 -9.30 -12.85 0.77
CA PRO A 229 -10.02 -11.61 0.50
C PRO A 229 -11.19 -11.32 1.43
N ASN A 230 -11.89 -12.35 1.90
CA ASN A 230 -13.02 -12.24 2.84
C ASN A 230 -12.62 -11.76 4.25
N LEU A 231 -11.32 -11.70 4.57
CA LEU A 231 -10.81 -11.16 5.83
C LEU A 231 -10.29 -9.73 5.72
N VAL A 232 -10.15 -9.21 4.50
CA VAL A 232 -9.58 -7.88 4.24
C VAL A 232 -10.70 -6.84 4.27
N VAL A 233 -10.66 -5.94 5.25
CA VAL A 233 -11.70 -4.92 5.47
C VAL A 233 -11.13 -3.51 5.47
N PRO A 234 -11.91 -2.49 5.05
CA PRO A 234 -11.44 -1.12 5.02
C PRO A 234 -11.78 -0.36 6.32
N CYS A 235 -11.09 0.74 6.57
CA CYS A 235 -11.45 1.83 7.51
C CYS A 235 -11.44 1.53 9.01
N MET A 236 -11.60 0.27 9.43
CA MET A 236 -11.53 -0.12 10.84
C MET A 236 -10.08 -0.36 11.24
N ASN A 237 -9.43 0.62 11.87
CA ASN A 237 -8.00 0.53 12.25
C ASN A 237 -7.70 -0.65 13.20
N GLN A 238 -8.69 -1.12 13.97
CA GLN A 238 -8.57 -2.32 14.81
C GLN A 238 -8.51 -3.64 14.02
N ALA A 239 -8.92 -3.65 12.74
CA ALA A 239 -8.98 -4.87 11.94
C ALA A 239 -7.59 -5.49 11.73
N PRO A 240 -7.45 -6.83 11.84
CA PRO A 240 -6.19 -7.52 11.59
C PRO A 240 -5.66 -7.28 10.18
N HIS A 241 -6.54 -7.24 9.18
CA HIS A 241 -6.19 -7.09 7.77
C HIS A 241 -6.88 -5.85 7.20
N LEU A 242 -6.12 -4.75 7.15
CA LEU A 242 -6.63 -3.44 6.73
C LEU A 242 -6.41 -3.24 5.23
N LEU A 243 -7.41 -2.69 4.54
CA LEU A 243 -7.29 -2.23 3.16
C LEU A 243 -7.23 -0.71 3.07
N VAL A 244 -6.29 -0.24 2.26
CA VAL A 244 -6.21 1.15 1.81
C VAL A 244 -6.31 1.18 0.29
N ALA A 245 -7.31 1.91 -0.22
CA ALA A 245 -7.54 2.14 -1.64
C ALA A 245 -7.82 3.63 -1.86
N HIS A 246 -7.90 4.10 -3.11
CA HIS A 246 -8.22 5.50 -3.38
C HIS A 246 -9.54 5.93 -2.69
N SER A 247 -10.56 5.09 -2.79
CA SER A 247 -11.90 5.30 -2.21
C SER A 247 -11.96 5.30 -0.68
N THR A 248 -10.94 4.77 0.01
CA THR A 248 -10.85 4.67 1.48
C THR A 248 -9.72 5.53 2.07
N THR A 249 -9.01 6.25 1.21
CA THR A 249 -7.86 7.09 1.57
C THR A 249 -8.25 8.17 2.58
N SER A 250 -9.42 8.79 2.46
CA SER A 250 -9.87 9.83 3.41
C SER A 250 -10.20 9.29 4.80
N GLU A 251 -10.47 8.00 4.93
CA GLU A 251 -10.76 7.36 6.22
C GLU A 251 -9.44 6.94 6.89
N THR A 252 -8.44 6.53 6.11
CA THR A 252 -7.10 6.15 6.61
C THR A 252 -6.20 7.36 6.86
N PHE A 253 -6.19 8.35 5.95
CA PHE A 253 -5.31 9.52 5.98
C PHE A 253 -6.09 10.83 6.14
N GLY A 254 -7.25 10.77 6.80
CA GLY A 254 -8.13 11.92 7.03
C GLY A 254 -7.72 12.84 8.18
N HIS A 255 -8.71 13.57 8.69
CA HIS A 255 -8.54 14.49 9.81
C HIS A 255 -8.01 13.79 11.06
N ALA A 256 -8.58 12.65 11.46
CA ALA A 256 -8.13 11.91 12.63
C ALA A 256 -6.66 11.49 12.53
N PHE A 257 -6.21 11.04 11.35
CA PHE A 257 -4.81 10.73 11.06
C PHE A 257 -3.92 11.97 11.21
N THR A 258 -4.34 13.07 10.59
CA THR A 258 -3.61 14.34 10.62
C THR A 258 -3.44 14.83 12.06
N ASP A 259 -4.52 14.87 12.82
CA ASP A 259 -4.51 15.30 14.23
C ASP A 259 -3.62 14.42 15.11
N PHE A 260 -3.56 13.11 14.83
CA PHE A 260 -2.73 12.18 15.59
C PHE A 260 -1.23 12.29 15.26
N PHE A 261 -0.88 12.41 13.97
CA PHE A 261 0.51 12.41 13.52
C PHE A 261 1.15 13.80 13.47
N GLU A 262 0.37 14.88 13.53
CA GLU A 262 0.92 16.23 13.62
C GLU A 262 1.48 16.55 15.02
N ASP A 263 2.59 17.30 15.07
CA ASP A 263 3.06 17.91 16.32
C ASP A 263 2.44 19.31 16.48
N ALA A 264 1.38 19.42 17.27
CA ALA A 264 0.67 20.66 17.53
C ALA A 264 1.55 21.78 18.14
N ARG A 265 2.76 21.46 18.62
CA ARG A 265 3.72 22.44 19.17
C ARG A 265 4.65 23.03 18.10
N LYS A 266 4.56 22.56 16.85
CA LYS A 266 5.38 23.01 15.72
C LYS A 266 4.49 23.70 14.68
N MET A 267 5.11 24.49 13.80
CA MET A 267 4.42 25.26 12.77
C MET A 267 4.83 24.81 11.36
N GLY A 268 3.93 25.01 10.39
CA GLY A 268 4.17 24.71 8.98
C GLY A 268 4.59 23.26 8.74
N VAL A 269 5.56 23.04 7.85
CA VAL A 269 6.05 21.70 7.48
C VAL A 269 6.58 20.90 8.68
N GLN A 270 7.12 21.57 9.70
CA GLN A 270 7.64 20.91 10.90
C GLN A 270 6.54 20.25 11.74
N ARG A 271 5.31 20.75 11.67
CA ARG A 271 4.12 20.13 12.27
C ARG A 271 3.87 18.74 11.68
N GLN A 272 4.15 18.56 10.40
CA GLN A 272 3.85 17.34 9.63
C GLN A 272 5.05 16.38 9.50
N HIS A 273 6.13 16.60 10.25
CA HIS A 273 7.37 15.82 10.09
C HIS A 273 7.13 14.30 10.20
N LYS A 274 6.23 13.84 11.09
CA LYS A 274 5.93 12.40 11.24
C LYS A 274 5.19 11.85 10.02
N ILE A 275 4.26 12.62 9.45
CA ILE A 275 3.54 12.25 8.24
C ILE A 275 4.53 12.09 7.08
N PHE A 276 5.42 13.07 6.90
CA PHE A 276 6.48 12.98 5.89
C PHE A 276 7.46 11.83 6.16
N ALA A 277 7.74 11.51 7.43
CA ALA A 277 8.59 10.37 7.78
C ALA A 277 7.96 9.02 7.37
N LEU A 278 6.64 8.85 7.52
CA LEU A 278 5.92 7.66 7.04
C LEU A 278 6.08 7.51 5.52
N ALA A 279 5.79 8.58 4.77
CA ALA A 279 5.95 8.59 3.32
C ALA A 279 7.40 8.33 2.89
N ARG A 280 8.37 8.94 3.57
CA ARG A 280 9.81 8.71 3.29
C ARG A 280 10.20 7.25 3.51
N SER A 281 9.75 6.63 4.60
CA SER A 281 10.02 5.22 4.85
C SER A 281 9.50 4.32 3.74
N GLY A 282 8.31 4.60 3.20
CA GLY A 282 7.78 3.89 2.04
C GLY A 282 8.54 4.14 0.76
N TYR A 283 8.91 5.39 0.48
CA TYR A 283 9.73 5.75 -0.68
C TYR A 283 11.04 4.97 -0.68
N GLU A 284 11.80 5.00 0.42
CA GLU A 284 13.10 4.33 0.52
C GLU A 284 12.98 2.81 0.44
N ALA A 285 11.88 2.24 0.94
CA ALA A 285 11.67 0.79 0.94
C ALA A 285 11.10 0.23 -0.38
N LEU A 286 10.27 1.01 -1.08
CA LEU A 286 9.45 0.54 -2.20
C LEU A 286 9.87 1.12 -3.55
N LEU A 287 10.46 2.31 -3.61
CA LEU A 287 10.93 2.90 -4.87
C LEU A 287 12.27 2.28 -5.29
N ARG A 288 12.22 0.99 -5.60
CA ARG A 288 13.32 0.23 -6.17
C ARG A 288 12.95 -0.08 -7.60
N LEU A 289 13.43 0.75 -8.52
CA LEU A 289 13.07 0.64 -9.93
C LEU A 289 13.48 -0.73 -10.49
N ARG A 290 12.59 -1.29 -11.30
CA ARG A 290 12.86 -2.39 -12.20
C ARG A 290 12.64 -1.84 -13.60
N LEU A 291 13.72 -1.34 -14.19
CA LEU A 291 13.68 -0.85 -15.57
C LEU A 291 13.79 -2.03 -16.53
N SER A 292 13.09 -1.95 -17.65
CA SER A 292 13.42 -2.81 -18.78
C SER A 292 14.82 -2.45 -19.30
N PRO A 293 15.54 -3.35 -20.00
CA PRO A 293 16.83 -3.00 -20.58
C PRO A 293 16.77 -1.75 -21.48
N ALA A 294 15.66 -1.56 -22.20
CA ALA A 294 15.44 -0.40 -23.05
C ALA A 294 15.24 0.89 -22.23
N ASP A 295 14.48 0.85 -21.13
CA ASP A 295 14.28 2.01 -20.26
C ASP A 295 15.56 2.38 -19.50
N GLU A 296 16.31 1.37 -19.05
CA GLU A 296 17.60 1.57 -18.39
C GLU A 296 18.60 2.26 -19.33
N GLU A 297 18.69 1.78 -20.59
CA GLU A 297 19.51 2.42 -21.61
C GLU A 297 19.05 3.86 -21.88
N ALA A 298 17.74 4.09 -22.05
CA ALA A 298 17.20 5.43 -22.29
C ALA A 298 17.50 6.41 -21.15
N VAL A 299 17.36 5.98 -19.91
CA VAL A 299 17.68 6.79 -18.71
C VAL A 299 19.17 7.09 -18.66
N GLU A 300 20.04 6.10 -18.85
CA GLU A 300 21.49 6.28 -18.79
C GLU A 300 22.02 7.16 -19.94
N VAL A 301 21.49 6.99 -21.15
CA VAL A 301 21.81 7.87 -22.29
C VAL A 301 21.40 9.31 -21.98
N ARG A 302 20.18 9.53 -21.48
CA ARG A 302 19.72 10.88 -21.15
C ARG A 302 20.54 11.50 -20.03
N LYS A 303 20.87 10.73 -19.01
CA LYS A 303 21.71 11.17 -17.89
C LYS A 303 23.09 11.62 -18.37
N LYS A 304 23.77 10.83 -19.20
CA LYS A 304 25.08 11.20 -19.78
C LYS A 304 24.98 12.45 -20.64
N GLN A 305 23.90 12.61 -21.40
CA GLN A 305 23.66 13.82 -22.19
C GLN A 305 23.51 15.04 -21.27
N LEU A 306 22.70 14.94 -20.22
CA LEU A 306 22.51 16.01 -19.24
C LEU A 306 23.81 16.34 -18.48
N GLU A 307 24.62 15.35 -18.14
CA GLU A 307 25.94 15.54 -17.53
C GLU A 307 26.92 16.24 -18.50
N GLY A 308 26.88 15.90 -19.79
CA GLY A 308 27.67 16.58 -20.82
C GLY A 308 27.24 18.03 -21.05
N GLU A 309 25.93 18.30 -21.06
CA GLU A 309 25.35 19.64 -21.21
C GLU A 309 25.58 20.52 -19.96
N ALA A 310 25.48 19.94 -18.76
CA ALA A 310 25.69 20.65 -17.51
C ALA A 310 27.17 20.81 -17.14
N GLY A 311 28.03 19.86 -17.49
CA GLY A 311 29.42 19.81 -17.05
C GLY A 311 29.51 19.73 -15.52
N SER A 312 30.32 20.60 -14.91
CA SER A 312 30.49 20.69 -13.45
C SER A 312 29.49 21.65 -12.76
N LYS A 313 28.45 22.10 -13.47
CA LYS A 313 27.43 23.00 -12.92
C LYS A 313 26.52 22.28 -11.93
N LYS A 314 26.04 23.00 -10.92
CA LYS A 314 24.97 22.50 -10.05
C LYS A 314 23.66 22.45 -10.84
N VAL A 315 22.75 21.56 -10.47
CA VAL A 315 21.45 21.40 -11.13
C VAL A 315 20.35 22.05 -10.30
N LEU A 316 19.58 22.95 -10.93
CA LEU A 316 18.33 23.48 -10.38
C LEU A 316 17.16 22.87 -11.17
N ALA A 317 16.32 22.07 -10.53
CA ALA A 317 15.17 21.46 -11.19
C ALA A 317 13.91 22.32 -11.01
N VAL A 318 13.23 22.59 -12.12
CA VAL A 318 11.95 23.30 -12.19
C VAL A 318 10.90 22.35 -12.78
N GLN A 319 9.82 22.12 -12.03
CA GLN A 319 8.68 21.34 -12.49
C GLN A 319 7.45 22.24 -12.60
N ILE A 320 6.88 22.32 -13.80
CA ILE A 320 5.68 23.11 -14.09
C ILE A 320 4.54 22.14 -14.43
N ARG A 321 3.40 22.31 -13.76
CA ARG A 321 2.19 21.50 -14.02
C ARG A 321 1.11 22.38 -14.64
N ARG A 322 0.66 22.03 -15.84
CA ARG A 322 -0.29 22.82 -16.65
C ARG A 322 -1.57 22.10 -17.03
N GLY A 323 -1.59 20.77 -17.05
CA GLY A 323 -2.79 20.00 -17.39
C GLY A 323 -3.94 20.15 -16.37
N ASP A 324 -4.64 19.07 -16.07
CA ASP A 324 -5.77 19.06 -15.13
C ASP A 324 -5.44 19.52 -13.68
N GLY A 325 -4.16 19.52 -13.30
CA GLY A 325 -3.70 19.96 -12.00
C GLY A 325 -3.80 21.48 -11.83
N LYS A 326 -4.68 21.94 -10.94
CA LYS A 326 -4.81 23.35 -10.56
C LYS A 326 -4.07 23.68 -9.27
N ASP A 327 -3.52 24.88 -9.20
CA ASP A 327 -2.85 25.42 -8.03
C ASP A 327 -3.85 25.60 -6.87
N LYS A 328 -3.36 25.37 -5.64
CA LYS A 328 -4.15 25.45 -4.41
C LYS A 328 -3.98 26.79 -3.68
N ALA A 329 -2.97 27.58 -4.03
CA ALA A 329 -2.75 28.89 -3.46
C ALA A 329 -3.90 29.83 -3.83
N PHE A 330 -4.29 30.65 -2.87
CA PHE A 330 -5.41 31.58 -3.03
C PHE A 330 -5.19 32.55 -4.20
N GLU A 331 -3.95 33.01 -4.37
CA GLU A 331 -3.52 33.94 -5.41
C GLU A 331 -3.85 33.43 -6.82
N TRP A 332 -3.63 32.15 -7.07
CA TRP A 332 -3.78 31.53 -8.39
C TRP A 332 -5.08 30.75 -8.55
N ARG A 333 -6.00 30.81 -7.57
CA ARG A 333 -7.26 30.05 -7.61
C ARG A 333 -8.14 30.42 -8.80
N LYS A 334 -8.08 31.67 -9.27
CA LYS A 334 -8.86 32.17 -10.41
C LYS A 334 -8.29 31.72 -11.75
N THR A 335 -6.97 31.82 -11.92
CA THR A 335 -6.28 31.42 -13.15
C THR A 335 -6.07 29.92 -13.23
N GLY A 336 -6.10 29.23 -12.09
CA GLY A 336 -5.84 27.80 -11.95
C GLY A 336 -4.35 27.44 -11.97
N HIS A 337 -3.47 28.33 -12.43
CA HIS A 337 -2.05 28.06 -12.54
C HIS A 337 -1.19 29.28 -12.17
N VAL A 338 0.02 28.98 -11.69
CA VAL A 338 1.07 29.96 -11.43
C VAL A 338 1.60 30.52 -12.76
N PRO A 339 1.75 31.85 -12.92
CA PRO A 339 2.30 32.46 -14.13
C PRO A 339 3.71 31.96 -14.47
N VAL A 340 4.03 31.87 -15.76
CA VAL A 340 5.36 31.47 -16.27
C VAL A 340 6.46 32.36 -15.71
N SER A 341 6.26 33.67 -15.73
CA SER A 341 7.20 34.67 -15.21
C SER A 341 7.60 34.40 -13.76
N HIS A 342 6.64 33.99 -12.93
CA HIS A 342 6.90 33.68 -11.51
C HIS A 342 7.87 32.50 -11.34
N TYR A 343 7.82 31.48 -12.19
CA TYR A 343 8.81 30.40 -12.16
C TYR A 343 10.19 30.89 -12.61
N ALA A 344 10.24 31.69 -13.67
CA ALA A 344 11.49 32.24 -14.20
C ALA A 344 12.18 33.14 -13.17
N ASP A 345 11.43 34.03 -12.51
CA ASP A 345 11.95 34.94 -11.48
C ASP A 345 12.52 34.17 -10.27
N LEU A 346 11.82 33.13 -9.82
CA LEU A 346 12.28 32.26 -8.73
C LEU A 346 13.53 31.48 -9.11
N ALA A 347 13.58 30.95 -10.33
CA ALA A 347 14.72 30.18 -10.80
C ALA A 347 15.96 31.07 -11.00
N SER A 348 15.80 32.28 -11.55
CA SER A 348 16.86 33.29 -11.64
C SER A 348 17.38 33.69 -10.26
N SER A 349 16.48 33.93 -9.29
CA SER A 349 16.86 34.26 -7.92
C SER A 349 17.61 33.13 -7.21
N ALA A 350 17.17 31.88 -7.42
CA ALA A 350 17.81 30.69 -6.86
C ALA A 350 19.19 30.44 -7.51
N SER A 351 19.32 30.62 -8.83
CA SER A 351 20.57 30.54 -9.58
C SER A 351 21.60 31.54 -9.06
N ALA A 352 21.20 32.81 -8.90
CA ALA A 352 22.06 33.86 -8.37
C ALA A 352 22.56 33.52 -6.95
N THR A 353 21.69 32.99 -6.10
CA THR A 353 22.05 32.55 -4.74
C THR A 353 23.04 31.36 -4.76
N ALA A 354 22.94 30.49 -5.76
CA ALA A 354 23.79 29.31 -5.90
C ALA A 354 25.17 29.61 -6.53
N GLY A 355 25.40 30.85 -7.00
CA GLY A 355 26.67 31.37 -7.53
C GLY A 355 26.82 31.30 -9.05
N ASP A 356 25.73 31.44 -9.82
CA ASP A 356 25.64 31.49 -11.30
C ASP A 356 26.24 30.29 -12.08
N ASN A 357 26.85 29.33 -11.38
CA ASN A 357 27.33 28.07 -11.94
C ASN A 357 26.25 26.99 -11.84
N THR A 358 25.04 27.28 -12.36
CA THR A 358 23.91 26.37 -12.32
C THR A 358 23.29 26.13 -13.69
N THR A 359 22.97 24.88 -13.99
CA THR A 359 22.12 24.48 -15.11
C THR A 359 20.70 24.29 -14.61
N ILE A 360 19.73 24.85 -15.31
CA ILE A 360 18.32 24.74 -14.94
C ILE A 360 17.69 23.63 -15.78
N LEU A 361 17.18 22.59 -15.11
CA LEU A 361 16.42 21.51 -15.74
C LEU A 361 14.93 21.80 -15.67
N LEU A 362 14.25 21.81 -16.82
CA LEU A 362 12.82 22.04 -16.92
C LEU A 362 12.07 20.74 -17.16
N SER A 363 11.03 20.49 -16.37
CA SER A 363 10.05 19.44 -16.62
C SER A 363 8.64 20.02 -16.62
N SER A 364 7.85 19.61 -17.60
CA SER A 364 6.47 20.04 -17.80
C SER A 364 5.66 18.94 -18.47
N ASP A 365 4.39 18.84 -18.09
CA ASP A 365 3.36 18.04 -18.75
C ASP A 365 2.74 18.73 -19.97
N ASP A 366 3.02 20.03 -20.15
CA ASP A 366 2.65 20.82 -21.32
C ASP A 366 3.88 21.05 -22.20
N PRO A 367 3.88 20.57 -23.47
CA PRO A 367 5.00 20.70 -24.38
C PRO A 367 5.28 22.15 -24.81
N GLU A 368 4.30 23.06 -24.73
CA GLU A 368 4.52 24.47 -25.07
C GLU A 368 5.46 25.16 -24.08
N MET A 369 5.55 24.67 -22.84
CA MET A 369 6.48 25.24 -21.86
C MET A 369 7.94 25.19 -22.31
N TYR A 370 8.33 24.24 -23.15
CA TYR A 370 9.72 24.14 -23.60
C TYR A 370 10.09 25.12 -24.73
N THR A 371 9.10 25.81 -25.32
CA THR A 371 9.32 26.78 -26.42
C THR A 371 9.16 28.24 -26.00
N LEU A 372 8.76 28.48 -24.75
CA LEU A 372 8.59 29.83 -24.20
C LEU A 372 9.93 30.56 -24.08
N THR A 373 9.93 31.86 -24.39
CA THR A 373 11.15 32.68 -24.40
C THR A 373 11.76 32.83 -23.01
N GLU A 374 10.93 32.81 -21.96
CA GLU A 374 11.35 32.83 -20.56
C GLU A 374 12.22 31.63 -20.18
N PHE A 375 12.10 30.51 -20.92
CA PHE A 375 12.81 29.26 -20.66
C PHE A 375 13.81 28.90 -21.78
N ALA A 376 14.14 29.82 -22.67
CA ALA A 376 15.05 29.57 -23.80
C ALA A 376 16.45 29.07 -23.38
N GLY A 377 16.88 29.35 -22.14
CA GLY A 377 18.15 28.87 -21.58
C GLY A 377 18.03 27.62 -20.70
N TYR A 378 16.84 27.00 -20.60
CA TYR A 378 16.59 25.87 -19.70
C TYR A 378 16.73 24.57 -20.48
N THR A 379 17.34 23.58 -19.85
CA THR A 379 17.51 22.25 -20.45
C THR A 379 16.28 21.39 -20.13
N PRO A 380 15.57 20.83 -21.11
CA PRO A 380 14.47 19.90 -20.85
C PRO A 380 14.94 18.68 -20.04
N ALA A 381 14.18 18.19 -19.07
CA ALA A 381 14.56 16.99 -18.31
C ALA A 381 14.42 15.71 -19.17
N GLN A 382 13.47 15.71 -20.10
CA GLN A 382 13.14 14.61 -21.00
C GLN A 382 13.25 15.08 -22.46
N PRO A 383 13.49 14.15 -23.42
CA PRO A 383 13.44 14.49 -24.84
C PRO A 383 12.09 15.10 -25.19
N LEU A 384 12.09 16.10 -26.08
CA LEU A 384 10.85 16.67 -26.58
C LEU A 384 10.04 15.56 -27.28
N PRO A 385 8.73 15.45 -27.01
CA PRO A 385 7.90 14.51 -27.74
C PRO A 385 7.99 14.83 -29.24
N PRO A 386 8.03 13.81 -30.12
CA PRO A 386 8.10 14.05 -31.54
C PRO A 386 6.82 14.78 -32.00
N PRO A 387 6.89 15.56 -33.09
CA PRO A 387 5.75 16.34 -33.57
C PRO A 387 4.53 15.47 -33.84
N PRO A 388 3.31 16.01 -33.68
CA PRO A 388 2.06 15.24 -33.65
C PRO A 388 1.82 14.33 -34.86
N ASP A 389 2.42 14.62 -36.02
CA ASP A 389 2.33 13.80 -37.23
C ASP A 389 2.93 12.38 -37.11
N THR A 390 3.72 12.11 -36.06
CA THR A 390 4.34 10.78 -35.85
C THR A 390 3.59 9.90 -34.84
N ARG A 391 2.57 10.40 -34.14
CA ARG A 391 1.81 9.62 -33.13
C ARG A 391 0.91 8.51 -33.70
N ARG A 392 0.79 8.39 -35.02
CA ARG A 392 0.00 7.33 -35.69
C ARG A 392 0.73 5.98 -35.84
N LEU A 393 1.98 5.85 -35.39
CA LEU A 393 2.81 4.67 -35.68
C LEU A 393 3.28 3.86 -34.46
N LEU A 394 2.69 4.04 -33.28
CA LEU A 394 2.90 3.10 -32.17
C LEU A 394 1.76 2.07 -32.13
N PRO A 395 2.02 0.76 -32.30
CA PRO A 395 1.02 -0.26 -32.05
C PRO A 395 0.68 -0.27 -30.55
N GLY A 396 -0.62 -0.27 -30.25
CA GLY A 396 -1.16 -0.32 -28.90
C GLY A 396 -1.07 -1.70 -28.24
#